data_AF-A0A7J2H892-F1
#
_entry.id   AF-A0A7J2H892-F1
#
_cell.length_a   1.000
_cell.length_b   1.000
_cell.length_c   1.000
_cell.angle_alpha   90.00
_cell.angle_beta   90.00
_cell.angle_gamma   90.00
#
_symmetry.space_group_name_H-M   'P 1'
#
loop_
_entity.id
_entity.type
_entity.pdbx_description
1 polymer ?
#
loop_
_entity_poly.entity_id
_entity_poly.type
_entity_poly.pdbx_seq_one_letter_code
_entity_poly.pdbx_strand_id
1 'polypeptide(L)'
;MRVVWLEEGLSLDLGEELKKRMLEKLETIDLSSLSLREYEETGDHLMLVESHPSYIKLVWHANKYMVVAGTWRRYDAIEYYIAQVLE
;
A
#
# COMPACT_ATOMS: atom_id res chain seq x y z
N MET A 1 -3.94 -13.08 7.75
CA MET A 1 -3.49 -11.74 7.37
C MET A 1 -4.29 -10.67 8.10
N ARG A 2 -3.59 -9.73 8.75
CA ARG A 2 -4.17 -8.64 9.54
C ARG A 2 -3.58 -7.31 9.06
N VAL A 3 -4.45 -6.32 8.81
CA VAL A 3 -4.04 -4.96 8.44
C VAL A 3 -4.12 -4.07 9.69
N VAL A 4 -3.02 -3.43 10.04
CA VAL A 4 -2.92 -2.49 11.17
C VAL A 4 -2.74 -1.08 10.60
N TRP A 5 -3.79 -0.26 10.72
CA TRP A 5 -3.79 1.12 10.23
C TRP A 5 -2.88 2.02 11.07
N LEU A 6 -2.12 2.88 10.39
CA LEU A 6 -1.30 3.93 11.02
C LEU A 6 -2.17 5.17 11.27
N GLU A 7 -1.88 5.93 12.34
CA GLU A 7 -2.64 7.15 12.67
C GLU A 7 -2.63 8.17 11.54
N GLU A 8 -1.50 8.32 10.85
CA GLU A 8 -1.34 9.22 9.70
C GLU A 8 -2.22 8.78 8.51
N GLY A 9 -2.39 7.47 8.33
CA GLY A 9 -3.23 6.89 7.27
C GLY A 9 -4.74 7.07 7.48
N LEU A 10 -5.19 7.36 8.71
CA LEU A 10 -6.60 7.65 9.00
C LEU A 10 -7.05 9.01 8.45
N SER A 11 -6.11 9.91 8.20
CA SER A 11 -6.41 11.27 7.71
C SER A 11 -6.59 11.35 6.19
N LEU A 12 -6.20 10.30 5.45
CA LEU A 12 -6.38 10.22 4.01
C LEU A 12 -7.79 9.74 3.67
N ASP A 13 -8.55 10.57 2.95
CA ASP A 13 -9.84 10.21 2.37
C ASP A 13 -9.64 9.28 1.17
N LEU A 14 -9.20 8.06 1.45
CA LEU A 14 -9.24 6.95 0.51
C LEU A 14 -10.69 6.46 0.52
N GLY A 15 -11.44 6.76 -0.54
CA GLY A 15 -12.84 6.36 -0.66
C GLY A 15 -13.04 4.87 -0.32
N GLU A 16 -14.16 4.55 0.33
CA GLU A 16 -14.41 3.21 0.89
C GLU A 16 -14.27 2.08 -0.13
N GLU A 17 -14.67 2.31 -1.37
CA GLU A 17 -14.55 1.35 -2.46
C GLU A 17 -13.08 1.01 -2.79
N LEU A 18 -12.18 1.99 -2.72
CA LEU A 18 -10.75 1.78 -2.96
C LEU A 18 -10.14 0.95 -1.83
N LYS A 19 -10.50 1.25 -0.57
CA LYS A 19 -10.09 0.48 0.60
C LYS A 19 -10.60 -0.96 0.51
N LYS A 20 -11.86 -1.16 0.12
CA LYS A 20 -12.46 -2.49 -0.04
C LYS A 20 -11.71 -3.32 -1.08
N ARG A 21 -11.50 -2.78 -2.28
CA ARG A 21 -10.76 -3.47 -3.36
C ARG A 21 -9.32 -3.80 -2.97
N MET A 22 -8.66 -2.92 -2.21
CA MET A 22 -7.34 -3.17 -1.64
C MET A 22 -7.37 -4.37 -0.68
N LEU A 23 -8.34 -4.42 0.25
CA LEU A 23 -8.47 -5.53 1.20
C LEU A 23 -8.75 -6.86 0.48
N GLU A 24 -9.67 -6.86 -0.48
CA GLU A 24 -9.96 -8.04 -1.30
C GLU A 24 -8.72 -8.52 -2.06
N LYS A 25 -7.92 -7.60 -2.62
CA LYS A 25 -6.68 -7.96 -3.31
C LYS A 25 -5.67 -8.55 -2.34
N LEU A 26 -5.51 -7.95 -1.16
CA LEU A 26 -4.63 -8.43 -0.11
C LEU A 26 -4.96 -9.88 0.26
N GLU A 27 -6.23 -10.22 0.49
CA GLU A 27 -6.66 -11.59 0.85
C GLU A 27 -6.25 -12.66 -0.18
N THR A 28 -5.99 -12.28 -1.43
CA THR A 28 -5.56 -13.21 -2.49
C THR A 28 -4.05 -13.41 -2.59
N ILE A 29 -3.25 -12.66 -1.82
CA ILE A 29 -1.79 -12.64 -1.93
C ILE A 29 -1.15 -13.51 -0.85
N ASP A 30 -0.23 -14.37 -1.27
CA ASP A 30 0.70 -15.05 -0.37
C ASP A 30 1.95 -14.18 -0.17
N LEU A 31 2.02 -13.50 0.99
CA LEU A 31 3.15 -12.62 1.33
C LEU A 31 4.49 -13.34 1.39
N SER A 32 4.52 -14.63 1.73
CA SER A 32 5.76 -15.40 1.83
C SER A 32 6.40 -15.65 0.46
N SER A 33 5.59 -15.61 -0.61
CA SER A 33 6.04 -15.76 -2.00
C SER A 33 6.57 -14.47 -2.62
N LEU A 34 6.32 -13.32 -1.99
CA LEU A 34 6.76 -12.02 -2.51
C LEU A 34 8.25 -11.79 -2.25
N SER A 35 8.98 -11.41 -3.29
CA SER A 35 10.38 -11.01 -3.21
C SER A 35 10.53 -9.51 -3.44
N LEU A 36 9.97 -8.71 -2.53
CA LEU A 36 10.11 -7.25 -2.54
C LEU A 36 11.36 -6.84 -1.76
N ARG A 37 12.20 -6.00 -2.36
CA ARG A 37 13.37 -5.39 -1.69
C ARG A 37 12.97 -4.08 -1.01
N GLU A 38 13.88 -3.50 -0.23
CA GLU A 38 13.67 -2.25 0.50
C GLU A 38 13.23 -1.11 -0.43
N TYR A 39 12.02 -0.64 -0.20
CA TYR A 39 11.30 0.23 -1.14
C TYR A 39 11.99 1.59 -1.35
N GLU A 40 12.53 2.19 -0.30
CA GLU A 40 13.23 3.48 -0.39
C GLU A 40 14.53 3.40 -1.21
N GLU A 41 15.08 2.19 -1.38
CA GLU A 41 16.29 1.95 -2.18
C GLU A 41 15.98 1.53 -3.62
N THR A 42 14.94 0.72 -3.83
CA THR A 42 14.68 0.05 -5.12
C THR A 42 13.43 0.52 -5.83
N GLY A 43 12.46 1.07 -5.10
CA GLY A 43 11.12 1.33 -5.59
C GLY A 43 10.28 0.06 -5.83
N ASP A 44 10.74 -1.12 -5.41
CA ASP A 44 10.02 -2.39 -5.59
C ASP A 44 8.67 -2.34 -4.86
N HIS A 45 7.60 -2.64 -5.58
CA HIS A 45 6.25 -2.62 -5.02
C HIS A 45 5.32 -3.59 -5.75
N LEU A 46 4.24 -3.96 -5.08
CA LEU A 46 3.10 -4.65 -5.67
C LEU A 46 1.89 -3.71 -5.66
N MET A 47 1.38 -3.39 -6.84
CA MET A 47 0.15 -2.59 -6.94
C MET A 47 -1.05 -3.40 -6.42
N LEU A 48 -1.75 -2.87 -5.42
CA LEU A 48 -2.96 -3.49 -4.87
C LEU A 48 -4.20 -3.01 -5.62
N VAL A 49 -4.34 -1.70 -5.78
CA VAL A 49 -5.45 -1.08 -6.51
C VAL A 49 -5.02 0.28 -7.06
N GLU A 50 -5.53 0.63 -8.25
CA GLU A 50 -5.35 1.95 -8.85
C GLU A 50 -6.69 2.49 -9.33
N SER A 51 -6.92 3.78 -9.07
CA SER A 51 -8.09 4.55 -9.49
C SER A 51 -7.70 6.01 -9.62
N HIS A 52 -7.33 6.43 -10.84
CA HIS A 52 -6.73 7.74 -11.07
C HIS A 52 -7.55 8.90 -10.47
N PRO A 53 -6.91 9.81 -9.70
CA PRO A 53 -5.47 9.95 -9.50
C PRO A 53 -4.86 9.12 -8.36
N SER A 54 -5.64 8.31 -7.64
CA SER A 54 -5.20 7.59 -6.45
C SER A 54 -4.75 6.15 -6.74
N TYR A 55 -3.85 5.64 -5.92
CA TYR A 55 -3.45 4.24 -5.93
C TYR A 55 -3.07 3.77 -4.53
N ILE A 56 -3.07 2.46 -4.36
CA ILE A 56 -2.61 1.80 -3.15
C ILE A 56 -1.72 0.63 -3.56
N LYS A 57 -0.55 0.53 -2.92
CA LYS A 57 0.44 -0.50 -3.18
C LYS A 57 0.95 -1.12 -1.89
N LEU A 58 1.48 -2.31 -2.00
CA LEU A 58 2.19 -3.04 -0.97
C LEU A 58 3.69 -2.91 -1.22
N VAL A 59 4.45 -2.62 -0.19
CA VAL A 59 5.91 -2.46 -0.24
C VAL A 59 6.57 -3.23 0.89
N TRP A 60 7.86 -3.54 0.73
CA TRP A 60 8.71 -3.98 1.83
C TRP A 60 9.52 -2.77 2.33
N HIS A 61 9.34 -2.42 3.59
CA HIS A 61 10.03 -1.29 4.20
C HIS A 61 10.36 -1.58 5.66
N ALA A 62 11.61 -1.37 6.06
CA ALA A 62 12.06 -1.55 7.44
C ALA A 62 11.72 -2.94 8.02
N ASN A 63 11.99 -3.99 7.24
CA ASN A 63 11.75 -5.40 7.57
C ASN A 63 10.28 -5.80 7.80
N LYS A 64 9.34 -5.09 7.17
CA LYS A 64 7.90 -5.39 7.27
C LYS A 64 7.17 -5.03 5.98
N TYR A 65 6.04 -5.68 5.76
CA TYR A 65 5.11 -5.32 4.69
C TYR A 65 4.29 -4.10 5.10
N MET A 66 4.35 -3.07 4.26
CA MET A 66 3.67 -1.81 4.47
C MET A 66 2.75 -1.51 3.29
N VAL A 67 1.59 -0.92 3.58
CA VAL A 67 0.68 -0.38 2.59
C VAL A 67 0.97 1.10 2.42
N VAL A 68 1.18 1.51 1.18
CA VAL A 68 1.37 2.90 0.78
C VAL A 68 0.16 3.33 -0.05
N ALA A 69 -0.47 4.43 0.33
CA ALA A 69 -1.43 5.10 -0.51
C ALA A 69 -0.78 6.32 -1.15
N GLY A 70 -1.04 6.50 -2.44
CA GLY A 70 -0.50 7.62 -3.19
C GLY A 70 -1.55 8.33 -4.04
N THR A 71 -1.25 9.56 -4.39
CA THR A 71 -2.01 10.33 -5.36
C THR A 71 -1.04 10.90 -6.40
N TRP A 72 -1.25 10.51 -7.65
CA TRP A 72 -0.56 11.05 -8.80
C TRP A 72 -0.81 12.55 -8.93
N ARG A 73 0.27 13.28 -9.15
CA ARG A 73 0.29 14.69 -9.55
C ARG A 73 0.90 14.78 -10.94
N ARG A 74 0.99 16.00 -11.49
CA ARG A 74 1.44 16.21 -12.89
C ARG A 74 2.83 15.65 -13.20
N TYR A 75 3.75 15.66 -12.24
CA TYR A 75 5.14 15.24 -12.43
C TYR A 75 5.70 14.39 -11.28
N ASP A 76 4.92 14.19 -10.24
CA ASP A 76 5.29 13.55 -8.99
C ASP A 76 4.10 12.75 -8.43
N ALA A 77 4.34 12.05 -7.33
CA ALA A 77 3.27 11.48 -6.52
C ALA A 77 3.54 11.83 -5.06
N ILE A 78 2.48 12.06 -4.31
CA ILE A 78 2.58 12.10 -2.86
C ILE A 78 2.16 10.74 -2.33
N GLU A 79 3.01 10.16 -1.50
CA GLU A 79 2.83 8.85 -0.91
C GLU A 79 2.85 8.92 0.61
N TYR A 80 2.02 8.10 1.23
CA TYR A 80 1.95 7.95 2.68
C TYR A 80 1.88 6.47 3.04
N TYR A 81 2.65 6.07 4.04
CA TYR A 81 2.47 4.80 4.71
C TYR A 81 1.15 4.84 5.50
N ILE A 82 0.21 3.95 5.17
CA ILE A 82 -1.14 3.97 5.75
C ILE A 82 -1.44 2.78 6.65
N ALA A 83 -0.74 1.66 6.45
CA ALA A 83 -0.95 0.46 7.26
C ALA A 83 0.28 -0.46 7.23
N GLN A 84 0.38 -1.32 8.23
CA GLN A 84 1.25 -2.50 8.24
C GLN A 84 0.42 -3.75 7.95
N VAL A 85 0.97 -4.66 7.14
CA VAL A 85 0.38 -5.98 6.91
C VAL A 85 1.14 -7.01 7.74
N LEU A 86 0.39 -7.76 8.54
CA LEU A 86 0.88 -8.87 9.35
C LEU A 86 0.29 -10.17 8.79
N GLU A 87 1.07 -11.25 8.82
CA GLU A 87 0.57 -12.60 8.51
C GLU A 87 -0.50 -13.04 9.52
#